data_AF-A0A9W6WWG3-F1
#
_entry.id   AF-A0A9W6WWG3-F1
#
_cell.length_a   1.000
_cell.length_b   1.000
_cell.length_c   1.000
_cell.angle_alpha   90.00
_cell.angle_beta   90.00
_cell.angle_gamma   90.00
#
_symmetry.space_group_name_H-M   'P 1'
#
loop_
_entity.id
_entity.type
_entity.pdbx_description
1 polymer ?
#
loop_
_entity_poly.entity_id
_entity_poly.type
_entity_poly.pdbx_seq_one_letter_code
_entity_poly.pdbx_strand_id
1 'polypeptide(L)'
;MATDPLAAVQQLQSVVTSLAPALRPQVLPKGVEYGLDLVLSLCKTEEQRQTLLALVRSAKPTDGKKTQPDEVNTSDEEDDGDYLEPQVVGAFDVENRVFAVQKVQWMHERDAVVHEFARFIELQLENPIAAKQVVQYFLEVNGHKPEDIMTAQQCFSAAFALQTLLR
;
A
#
# COMPACT_ATOMS: atom_id res chain seq x y z
N MET A 1 10.76 14.69 27.71
CA MET A 1 10.43 13.25 27.81
C MET A 1 10.92 12.62 26.53
N ALA A 2 11.84 11.65 26.59
CA ALA A 2 12.26 10.94 25.38
C ALA A 2 11.05 10.14 24.89
N THR A 3 10.51 10.51 23.73
CA THR A 3 9.44 9.80 23.04
C THR A 3 9.90 8.39 22.76
N ASP A 4 9.23 7.39 23.35
CA ASP A 4 9.44 5.99 23.02
C ASP A 4 9.20 5.80 21.51
N PRO A 5 10.20 5.37 20.73
CA PRO A 5 10.06 5.16 19.29
C PRO A 5 8.88 4.25 18.94
N LEU A 6 8.60 3.24 19.79
CA LEU A 6 7.48 2.33 19.59
C LEU A 6 6.13 3.03 19.82
N ALA A 7 6.05 3.94 20.80
CA ALA A 7 4.87 4.77 20.99
C ALA A 7 4.63 5.71 19.81
N ALA A 8 5.68 6.25 19.19
CA ALA A 8 5.57 7.05 17.97
C ALA A 8 5.03 6.23 16.78
N VAL A 9 5.50 4.98 16.63
CA VAL A 9 4.97 4.04 15.63
C VAL A 9 3.48 3.76 15.87
N GLN A 10 3.07 3.49 17.11
CA GLN A 10 1.66 3.26 17.45
C GLN A 10 0.79 4.49 17.14
N GLN A 11 1.26 5.70 17.48
CA GLN A 11 0.53 6.93 17.21
C GLN A 11 0.31 7.14 15.71
N LEU A 12 1.36 7.00 14.91
CA LEU A 12 1.23 7.19 13.47
C LEU A 12 0.37 6.08 12.83
N GLN A 13 0.46 4.83 13.28
CA GLN A 13 -0.43 3.75 12.80
C GLN A 13 -1.90 4.05 13.14
N SER A 14 -2.16 4.62 14.33
CA SER A 14 -3.50 5.06 14.71
C SER A 14 -4.01 6.18 13.81
N VAL A 15 -3.15 7.15 13.43
CA VAL A 15 -3.51 8.21 12.48
C VAL A 15 -3.87 7.63 11.13
N VAL A 16 -3.02 6.76 10.56
CA VAL A 16 -3.30 6.12 9.26
C VAL A 16 -4.59 5.30 9.30
N THR A 17 -4.81 4.53 10.37
CA THR A 17 -6.04 3.73 10.53
C THR A 17 -7.28 4.61 10.67
N SER A 18 -7.18 5.75 11.35
CA SER A 18 -8.30 6.68 11.52
C SER A 18 -8.61 7.47 10.25
N LEU A 19 -7.59 7.91 9.51
CA LEU A 19 -7.76 8.75 8.32
C LEU A 19 -7.97 7.93 7.05
N ALA A 20 -7.54 6.67 7.01
CA ALA A 20 -7.72 5.79 5.87
C ALA A 20 -8.20 4.39 6.29
N PRO A 21 -9.38 4.25 6.91
CA PRO A 21 -9.84 2.98 7.46
C PRO A 21 -10.00 1.87 6.42
N ALA A 22 -10.26 2.23 5.15
CA ALA A 22 -10.48 1.29 4.05
C ALA A 22 -9.19 0.96 3.29
N LEU A 23 -8.47 1.99 2.83
CA LEU A 23 -7.24 1.82 2.05
C LEU A 23 -6.06 1.42 2.94
N ARG A 24 -5.85 2.11 4.07
CA ARG A 24 -4.72 1.92 4.99
C ARG A 24 -3.35 1.93 4.26
N PRO A 25 -2.90 3.11 3.79
CA PRO A 25 -1.55 3.30 3.26
C PRO A 25 -0.50 2.62 4.14
N GLN A 26 0.45 1.96 3.49
CA GLN A 26 1.27 0.96 4.16
C GLN A 26 2.65 1.46 4.55
N VAL A 27 3.29 0.65 5.40
CA VAL A 27 4.65 0.85 5.86
C VAL A 27 5.49 -0.32 5.43
N LEU A 28 6.29 -0.15 4.37
CA LEU A 28 7.27 -1.15 3.97
C LEU A 28 8.65 -0.82 4.56
N PRO A 29 9.39 -1.83 5.08
CA PRO A 29 10.73 -1.63 5.61
C PRO A 29 11.74 -1.20 4.53
N LYS A 30 12.99 -0.89 4.92
CA LYS A 30 13.99 -0.27 4.05
C LYS A 30 14.40 -1.10 2.83
N GLY A 31 14.48 -0.44 1.66
CA GLY A 31 15.03 -1.01 0.42
C GLY A 31 14.05 -1.89 -0.34
N VAL A 32 12.76 -1.70 -0.08
CA VAL A 32 11.67 -2.59 -0.49
C VAL A 32 10.82 -1.83 -1.50
N GLU A 33 10.78 -2.30 -2.75
CA GLU A 33 9.85 -1.86 -3.80
C GLU A 33 8.41 -2.28 -3.45
N TYR A 34 7.39 -1.82 -4.17
CA TYR A 34 6.02 -2.25 -3.88
C TYR A 34 5.68 -3.46 -4.76
N GLY A 35 5.30 -4.59 -4.14
CA GLY A 35 4.93 -5.79 -4.89
C GLY A 35 4.87 -7.08 -4.07
N LEU A 36 4.14 -8.07 -4.60
CA LEU A 36 3.94 -9.36 -3.94
C LEU A 36 5.24 -10.18 -3.80
N ASP A 37 6.09 -10.18 -4.83
CA ASP A 37 7.36 -10.92 -4.86
C ASP A 37 8.26 -10.60 -3.68
N LEU A 38 8.16 -9.37 -3.22
CA LEU A 38 8.98 -8.87 -2.15
C LEU A 38 8.44 -9.22 -0.77
N VAL A 39 7.13 -9.17 -0.56
CA VAL A 39 6.53 -9.68 0.69
C VAL A 39 6.79 -11.18 0.81
N LEU A 40 6.81 -11.91 -0.31
CA LEU A 40 7.25 -13.30 -0.35
C LEU A 40 8.72 -13.47 0.06
N SER A 41 9.60 -12.52 -0.25
CA SER A 41 11.01 -12.56 0.18
C SER A 41 11.22 -12.20 1.66
N LEU A 42 10.27 -11.47 2.26
CA LEU A 42 10.26 -11.16 3.70
C LEU A 42 9.70 -12.30 4.56
N CYS A 43 9.06 -13.31 3.95
CA CYS A 43 8.63 -14.51 4.66
C CYS A 43 9.83 -15.27 5.22
N LYS A 44 9.83 -15.50 6.54
CA LYS A 44 10.92 -16.18 7.24
C LYS A 44 10.95 -17.68 6.96
N THR A 45 9.79 -18.28 6.69
CA THR A 45 9.66 -19.71 6.41
C THR A 45 8.89 -19.97 5.13
N GLU A 46 9.11 -21.15 4.54
CA GLU A 46 8.40 -21.56 3.32
C GLU A 46 6.89 -21.74 3.58
N GLU A 47 6.49 -22.16 4.78
CA GLU A 47 5.08 -22.24 5.17
C GLU A 47 4.40 -20.86 5.15
N GLN A 48 5.10 -19.82 5.61
CA GLN A 48 4.60 -18.44 5.54
C GLN A 48 4.46 -17.98 4.08
N ARG A 49 5.44 -18.30 3.23
CA ARG A 49 5.40 -18.01 1.80
C ARG A 49 4.23 -18.69 1.10
N GLN A 50 4.02 -19.98 1.34
CA GLN A 50 2.89 -20.74 0.78
C GLN A 50 1.54 -20.21 1.28
N THR A 51 1.46 -19.81 2.55
CA THR A 51 0.24 -19.20 3.12
C THR A 51 -0.09 -17.88 2.43
N LEU A 52 0.91 -17.03 2.20
CA LEU A 52 0.71 -15.76 1.49
C LEU A 52 0.30 -15.99 0.03
N LEU A 53 0.93 -16.93 -0.68
CA LEU A 53 0.54 -17.30 -2.04
C LEU A 53 -0.91 -17.82 -2.10
N ALA A 54 -1.32 -18.64 -1.12
CA ALA A 54 -2.68 -19.12 -1.03
C ALA A 54 -3.69 -17.98 -0.79
N LEU A 55 -3.34 -17.01 0.05
CA LEU A 55 -4.14 -15.80 0.29
C LEU A 55 -4.28 -14.93 -0.98
N VAL A 56 -3.20 -14.75 -1.73
CA VAL A 56 -3.24 -14.01 -3.00
C VAL A 56 -4.18 -14.68 -3.99
N ARG A 57 -4.05 -16.00 -4.15
CA ARG A 57 -4.87 -16.79 -5.07
C ARG A 57 -6.35 -16.78 -4.68
N SER A 58 -6.66 -16.87 -3.39
CA SER A 58 -8.04 -16.84 -2.92
C SER A 58 -8.68 -15.46 -2.99
N ALA A 59 -7.89 -14.38 -2.86
CA ALA A 59 -8.34 -13.01 -2.99
C ALA A 59 -8.44 -12.54 -4.46
N LYS A 60 -7.99 -13.36 -5.42
CA LYS A 60 -7.97 -13.00 -6.85
C LYS A 60 -9.41 -12.78 -7.35
N PRO A 61 -9.73 -11.61 -7.94
CA PRO A 61 -11.06 -11.36 -8.47
C PRO A 61 -11.35 -12.31 -9.63
N THR A 62 -12.53 -12.94 -9.60
CA THR A 62 -12.98 -13.94 -10.58
C THR A 62 -13.80 -13.33 -11.72
N ASP A 63 -14.17 -12.05 -11.61
CA ASP A 63 -15.14 -11.35 -12.47
C ASP A 63 -14.57 -10.84 -13.82
N GLY A 64 -13.64 -11.56 -14.43
CA GLY A 64 -13.15 -11.22 -15.78
C GLY A 64 -12.32 -9.93 -15.88
N LYS A 65 -11.94 -9.32 -14.75
CA LYS A 65 -10.94 -8.24 -14.72
C LYS A 65 -9.59 -8.82 -15.13
N LYS A 66 -8.89 -8.13 -16.03
CA LYS A 66 -7.55 -8.55 -16.43
C LYS A 66 -6.63 -8.48 -15.20
N THR A 67 -6.04 -9.60 -14.82
CA THR A 67 -4.95 -9.65 -13.84
C THR A 67 -3.67 -9.92 -14.59
N GLN A 68 -2.55 -9.32 -14.19
CA GLN A 68 -1.27 -9.60 -14.83
C GLN A 68 -1.00 -11.13 -14.81
N PRO A 69 -0.60 -11.74 -15.95
CA PRO A 69 -0.27 -13.16 -15.98
C PRO A 69 1.05 -13.44 -15.26
N ASP A 70 1.13 -14.58 -14.55
CA ASP A 70 2.24 -14.96 -13.65
C ASP A 70 3.58 -15.26 -14.37
N GLU A 71 3.74 -15.03 -15.70
CA GLU A 71 4.99 -15.36 -16.41
C GLU A 71 5.39 -14.34 -17.49
N VAL A 72 6.66 -13.96 -17.42
CA VAL A 72 7.44 -13.13 -18.35
C VAL A 72 7.21 -13.52 -19.81
N ASN A 73 6.66 -12.60 -20.61
CA ASN A 73 7.00 -12.31 -22.01
C ASN A 73 5.84 -11.54 -22.68
N THR A 74 6.00 -10.23 -22.86
CA THR A 74 5.93 -9.54 -24.17
C THR A 74 6.08 -8.04 -24.00
N SER A 75 6.92 -7.45 -24.84
CA SER A 75 7.29 -6.03 -24.89
C SER A 75 6.20 -5.19 -25.56
N ASP A 76 5.06 -4.97 -24.90
CA ASP A 76 4.06 -4.02 -25.40
C ASP A 76 3.78 -2.96 -24.33
N GLU A 77 4.50 -1.84 -24.44
CA GLU A 77 4.38 -0.61 -23.64
C GLU A 77 3.08 0.17 -23.95
N GLU A 78 1.92 -0.50 -24.06
CA GLU A 78 0.66 0.17 -24.45
C GLU A 78 -0.60 -0.40 -23.78
N ASP A 79 -0.62 -0.66 -22.46
CA ASP A 79 -1.87 -0.66 -21.64
C ASP A 79 -1.60 -0.71 -20.12
N ASP A 80 -0.81 0.23 -19.58
CA ASP A 80 -0.32 0.25 -18.18
C ASP A 80 -1.40 0.50 -17.09
N GLY A 81 -2.69 0.51 -17.44
CA GLY A 81 -3.77 0.95 -16.53
C GLY A 81 -4.78 -0.12 -16.10
N ASP A 82 -4.98 -1.17 -16.90
CA ASP A 82 -6.19 -2.00 -16.80
C ASP A 82 -5.99 -3.33 -16.07
N TYR A 83 -4.76 -3.65 -15.66
CA TYR A 83 -4.47 -4.87 -14.92
C TYR A 83 -4.52 -4.63 -13.40
N LEU A 84 -5.09 -5.60 -12.69
CA LEU A 84 -5.01 -5.64 -11.23
C LEU A 84 -3.77 -6.40 -10.79
N GLU A 85 -3.08 -5.83 -9.80
CA GLU A 85 -1.94 -6.45 -9.14
C GLU A 85 -2.23 -6.70 -7.66
N PRO A 86 -1.70 -7.79 -7.07
CA PRO A 86 -1.91 -8.10 -5.67
C PRO A 86 -1.05 -7.22 -4.77
N GLN A 87 -1.71 -6.38 -3.97
CA GLN A 87 -1.10 -5.56 -2.93
C GLN A 87 -1.37 -6.19 -1.56
N VAL A 88 -0.32 -6.53 -0.83
CA VAL A 88 -0.45 -7.04 0.53
C VAL A 88 -0.58 -5.87 1.46
N VAL A 89 -1.66 -5.76 2.24
CA VAL A 89 -1.88 -4.72 3.26
C VAL A 89 -1.60 -5.25 4.64
N GLY A 90 -0.70 -4.58 5.37
CA GLY A 90 -0.34 -4.95 6.74
C GLY A 90 -0.04 -3.76 7.64
N ALA A 91 0.26 -4.08 8.90
CA ALA A 91 0.61 -3.12 9.94
C ALA A 91 1.77 -3.68 10.76
N PHE A 92 2.58 -2.79 11.34
CA PHE A 92 3.65 -3.21 12.23
C PHE A 92 3.07 -3.57 13.60
N ASP A 93 3.20 -4.84 13.95
CA ASP A 93 2.90 -5.35 15.28
C ASP A 93 4.03 -4.94 16.23
N VAL A 94 3.75 -3.93 17.05
CA VAL A 94 4.70 -3.35 17.99
C VAL A 94 5.05 -4.32 19.12
N GLU A 95 4.12 -5.18 19.52
CA GLU A 95 4.33 -6.15 20.60
C GLU A 95 5.30 -7.24 20.15
N ASN A 96 5.08 -7.78 18.95
CA ASN A 96 5.88 -8.86 18.38
C ASN A 96 7.08 -8.36 17.55
N ARG A 97 7.16 -7.05 17.28
CA ARG A 97 8.18 -6.40 16.44
C ARG A 97 8.27 -6.98 15.03
N VAL A 98 7.12 -7.29 14.44
CA VAL A 98 7.02 -7.88 13.10
C VAL A 98 6.00 -7.14 12.26
N PHE A 99 6.13 -7.22 10.94
CA PHE A 99 5.07 -6.76 10.05
C PHE A 99 3.99 -7.85 9.95
N ALA A 100 2.77 -7.51 10.37
CA ALA A 100 1.62 -8.39 10.33
C ALA A 100 0.79 -8.12 9.07
N VAL A 101 0.72 -9.12 8.17
CA VAL A 101 -0.17 -9.10 7.01
C VAL A 101 -1.62 -9.17 7.48
N GLN A 102 -2.44 -8.19 7.09
CA GLN A 102 -3.85 -8.12 7.45
C GLN A 102 -4.77 -8.59 6.33
N LYS A 103 -4.49 -8.19 5.08
CA LYS A 103 -5.26 -8.60 3.90
C LYS A 103 -4.40 -8.55 2.64
N VAL A 104 -4.87 -9.20 1.58
CA VAL A 104 -4.40 -8.98 0.21
C VAL A 104 -5.52 -8.29 -0.55
N GLN A 105 -5.18 -7.24 -1.30
CA GLN A 105 -6.11 -6.48 -2.10
C GLN A 105 -5.59 -6.38 -3.53
N TRP A 106 -6.43 -6.67 -4.51
CA TRP A 106 -6.09 -6.52 -5.91
C TRP A 106 -6.45 -5.10 -6.35
N MET A 107 -5.45 -4.33 -6.79
CA MET A 107 -5.58 -2.90 -7.06
C MET A 107 -4.98 -2.58 -8.42
N HIS A 108 -5.55 -1.59 -9.10
CA HIS A 108 -4.88 -0.98 -10.26
C HIS A 108 -3.67 -0.21 -9.76
N GLU A 109 -2.68 -0.05 -10.64
CA GLU A 109 -1.46 0.67 -10.32
C GLU A 109 -1.74 2.08 -9.75
N ARG A 110 -2.67 2.82 -10.35
CA ARG A 110 -3.09 4.15 -9.88
C ARG A 110 -3.67 4.15 -8.47
N ASP A 111 -4.36 3.08 -8.10
CA ASP A 111 -4.91 2.91 -6.76
C ASP A 111 -3.83 2.46 -5.78
N ALA A 112 -2.83 1.70 -6.24
CA ALA A 112 -1.69 1.27 -5.46
C ALA A 112 -0.76 2.44 -5.09
N VAL A 113 -0.67 3.48 -5.93
CA VAL A 113 0.16 4.69 -5.69
C VAL A 113 -0.07 5.31 -4.31
N VAL A 114 -1.27 5.24 -3.72
CA VAL A 114 -1.53 5.76 -2.36
C VAL A 114 -0.75 5.03 -1.27
N HIS A 115 -0.31 3.81 -1.54
CA HIS A 115 0.55 3.02 -0.68
C HIS A 115 2.03 3.36 -0.90
N GLU A 116 2.36 3.98 -2.05
CA GLU A 116 3.70 4.27 -2.54
C GLU A 116 4.02 5.77 -2.47
N PHE A 117 4.32 6.28 -1.28
CA PHE A 117 4.46 7.74 -1.12
C PHE A 117 5.49 8.38 -2.06
N ALA A 118 6.64 7.73 -2.29
CA ALA A 118 7.66 8.24 -3.22
C ALA A 118 7.10 8.39 -4.64
N ARG A 119 6.40 7.35 -5.13
CA ARG A 119 5.74 7.32 -6.42
C ARG A 119 4.60 8.33 -6.52
N PHE A 120 3.86 8.55 -5.44
CA PHE A 120 2.84 9.59 -5.40
C PHE A 120 3.44 11.01 -5.52
N ILE A 121 4.60 11.27 -4.91
CA ILE A 121 5.31 12.55 -5.06
C ILE A 121 5.83 12.72 -6.50
N GLU A 122 6.38 11.68 -7.10
CA GLU A 122 6.77 11.69 -8.51
C GLU A 122 5.57 12.01 -9.42
N LEU A 123 4.44 11.33 -9.21
CA LEU A 123 3.19 11.59 -9.93
C LEU A 123 2.70 13.03 -9.77
N GLN A 124 2.84 13.62 -8.57
CA GLN A 124 2.49 15.03 -8.34
C GLN A 124 3.34 16.00 -9.19
N LEU A 125 4.60 15.66 -9.45
CA LEU A 125 5.51 16.48 -10.25
C LEU A 125 5.30 16.26 -11.76
N GLU A 126 5.09 15.02 -12.18
CA GLU A 126 4.95 14.64 -13.58
C GLU A 126 3.56 14.95 -14.14
N ASN A 127 2.51 14.63 -13.38
CA ASN A 127 1.12 14.80 -13.81
C ASN A 127 0.21 15.21 -12.63
N PRO A 128 0.14 16.51 -12.31
CA PRO A 128 -0.68 17.02 -11.21
C PRO A 128 -2.18 16.69 -11.33
N ILE A 129 -2.68 16.51 -12.56
CA ILE A 129 -4.09 16.17 -12.82
C ILE A 129 -4.36 14.74 -12.35
N ALA A 130 -3.50 13.80 -12.74
CA ALA A 130 -3.60 12.41 -12.29
C ALA A 130 -3.41 12.30 -10.77
N ALA A 131 -2.45 13.02 -10.18
CA ALA A 131 -2.27 13.04 -8.73
C ALA A 131 -3.50 13.54 -7.98
N LYS A 132 -4.21 14.54 -8.53
CA LYS A 132 -5.48 15.02 -7.96
C LYS A 132 -6.57 13.94 -7.99
N GLN A 133 -6.64 13.15 -9.04
CA GLN A 133 -7.58 12.03 -9.14
C GLN A 133 -7.28 10.96 -8.07
N VAL A 134 -6.01 10.66 -7.83
CA VAL A 134 -5.59 9.73 -6.75
C VAL A 134 -6.03 10.25 -5.38
N VAL A 135 -5.86 11.56 -5.10
CA VAL A 135 -6.33 12.16 -3.84
C VAL A 135 -7.85 12.09 -3.72
N GLN A 136 -8.59 12.38 -4.80
CA GLN A 136 -10.05 12.30 -4.81
C GLN A 136 -10.53 10.87 -4.53
N TYR A 137 -9.96 9.89 -5.22
CA TYR A 137 -10.22 8.47 -4.97
C TYR A 137 -9.92 8.08 -3.53
N PHE A 138 -8.76 8.49 -3.00
CA PHE A 138 -8.39 8.23 -1.61
C PHE A 138 -9.44 8.77 -0.63
N LEU A 139 -9.91 10.00 -0.83
CA LEU A 139 -10.92 10.62 0.03
C LEU A 139 -12.25 9.85 -0.07
N GLU A 140 -12.71 9.57 -1.29
CA GLU A 140 -13.96 8.87 -1.54
C GLU A 140 -14.00 7.47 -0.91
N VAL A 141 -12.98 6.64 -1.16
CA VAL A 141 -12.93 5.26 -0.66
C VAL A 141 -12.88 5.20 0.86
N ASN A 142 -12.29 6.21 1.50
CA ASN A 142 -12.21 6.31 2.96
C ASN A 142 -13.39 7.08 3.58
N GLY A 143 -14.37 7.50 2.79
CA GLY A 143 -15.60 8.16 3.26
C GLY A 143 -15.44 9.64 3.64
N HIS A 144 -14.39 10.30 3.15
CA HIS A 144 -14.15 11.74 3.33
C HIS A 144 -14.79 12.55 2.21
N LYS A 145 -14.96 13.86 2.44
CA LYS A 145 -15.46 14.75 1.39
C LYS A 145 -14.35 15.11 0.40
N PRO A 146 -14.66 15.38 -0.87
CA PRO A 146 -13.67 15.77 -1.88
C PRO A 146 -12.86 17.02 -1.52
N GLU A 147 -13.40 17.91 -0.68
CA GLU A 147 -12.74 19.14 -0.25
C GLU A 147 -11.72 18.93 0.89
N ASP A 148 -11.74 17.76 1.55
CA ASP A 148 -10.92 17.44 2.71
C ASP A 148 -9.47 17.05 2.32
N ILE A 149 -8.86 17.78 1.38
CA ILE A 149 -7.53 17.50 0.82
C ILE A 149 -6.45 17.41 1.91
N MET A 150 -6.58 18.23 2.96
CA MET A 150 -5.67 18.21 4.10
C MET A 150 -5.67 16.87 4.84
N THR A 151 -6.80 16.16 4.86
CA THR A 151 -6.90 14.81 5.45
C THR A 151 -6.03 13.81 4.70
N ALA A 152 -6.07 13.84 3.37
CA ALA A 152 -5.19 13.01 2.54
C ALA A 152 -3.73 13.34 2.79
N GLN A 153 -3.37 14.63 2.81
CA GLN A 153 -2.00 15.05 3.07
C GLN A 153 -1.49 14.61 4.45
N GLN A 154 -2.32 14.73 5.50
CA GLN A 154 -1.99 14.26 6.84
C GLN A 154 -1.77 12.74 6.88
N CYS A 155 -2.65 11.98 6.22
CA CYS A 155 -2.53 10.54 6.15
C CYS A 155 -1.26 10.10 5.42
N PHE A 156 -0.97 10.69 4.25
CA PHE A 156 0.22 10.36 3.47
C PHE A 156 1.51 10.74 4.21
N SER A 157 1.51 11.88 4.90
CA SER A 157 2.64 12.29 5.74
C SER A 157 2.87 11.32 6.90
N ALA A 158 1.79 10.85 7.55
CA ALA A 158 1.88 9.87 8.63
C ALA A 158 2.38 8.50 8.13
N ALA A 159 1.89 8.03 6.98
CA ALA A 159 2.35 6.80 6.35
C ALA A 159 3.83 6.87 5.95
N PHE A 160 4.27 8.01 5.40
CA PHE A 160 5.68 8.23 5.07
C PHE A 160 6.58 8.32 6.31
N ALA A 161 6.12 9.00 7.37
CA ALA A 161 6.84 9.07 8.63
C ALA A 161 7.01 7.68 9.25
N LEU A 162 5.96 6.84 9.22
CA LEU A 162 6.04 5.44 9.63
C LEU A 162 7.07 4.68 8.80
N GLN A 163 7.06 4.86 7.47
CA GLN A 163 8.02 4.22 6.58
C GLN A 163 9.44 4.60 6.96
N THR A 164 9.67 5.86 7.32
CA THR A 164 10.98 6.35 7.72
C THR A 164 11.41 5.82 9.09
N LEU A 165 10.48 5.68 10.05
CA LEU A 165 10.78 5.18 11.40
C LEU A 165 11.03 3.67 11.46
N LEU A 166 10.44 2.91 10.53
CA LEU A 166 10.61 1.45 10.43
C LEU A 166 11.75 1.04 9.49
N ARG A 167 12.48 2.01 8.93
CA ARG A 167 13.71 1.85 8.13
C ARG A 167 14.97 1.85 8.99
#